data_AF-A0A535FS19-F1
#
_entry.id   AF-A0A535FS19-F1
#
_cell.length_a   1.000
_cell.length_b   1.000
_cell.length_c   1.000
_cell.angle_alpha   90.00
_cell.angle_beta   90.00
_cell.angle_gamma   90.00
#
_symmetry.space_group_name_H-M   'P 1'
#
loop_
_entity.id
_entity.type
_entity.pdbx_description
1 polymer ?
#
loop_
_entity_poly.entity_id
_entity_poly.type
_entity_poly.pdbx_seq_one_letter_code
_entity_poly.pdbx_strand_id
1 'polypeptide(L)' 'RGGTSTWENLVASCKHCNGKKGNHLLKEVNMRLLRQPRPLSQEYAGFFLLRYPKLHEAYQEFILSAHGGSLREMSA' A
#
# COMPACT_ATOMS: atom_id res chain seq x y z
N ARG A 1 -0.90 12.56 -15.22
CA ARG A 1 -1.36 13.62 -14.28
C ARG A 1 -0.67 13.35 -12.95
N GLY A 2 0.14 14.27 -12.43
CA GLY A 2 0.97 14.09 -11.23
C GLY A 2 0.17 14.03 -9.93
N GLY A 3 -0.53 12.93 -9.70
CA GLY A 3 -1.22 12.67 -8.43
C GLY A 3 -0.22 12.41 -7.31
N THR A 4 -0.56 12.83 -6.09
CA THR A 4 0.28 12.65 -4.91
C THR A 4 0.24 11.21 -4.41
N SER A 5 1.37 10.68 -3.97
CA SER A 5 1.47 9.34 -3.37
C SER A 5 1.05 9.39 -1.89
N THR A 6 -0.23 9.62 -1.62
CA THR A 6 -0.81 9.69 -0.27
C THR A 6 -1.80 8.56 0.00
N TRP A 7 -2.05 8.27 1.28
CA TRP A 7 -2.98 7.23 1.71
C TRP A 7 -4.42 7.45 1.23
N GLU A 8 -4.80 8.70 0.98
CA GLU A 8 -6.12 9.12 0.51
C GLU A 8 -6.27 9.02 -1.02
N ASN A 9 -5.20 8.65 -1.72
CA ASN A 9 -5.20 8.56 -3.19
C ASN A 9 -4.79 7.15 -3.69
N LEU A 10 -3.93 6.45 -2.95
CA LEU A 10 -3.44 5.13 -3.36
C LEU A 10 -4.44 4.02 -3.04
N VAL A 11 -4.68 3.15 -4.02
CA VAL A 11 -5.52 1.95 -3.90
C VAL A 11 -4.87 0.78 -4.61
N ALA A 12 -5.04 -0.43 -4.07
CA ALA A 12 -4.67 -1.65 -4.78
C ALA A 12 -5.64 -1.89 -5.95
N SER A 13 -5.10 -2.30 -7.10
CA SER A 13 -5.91 -2.63 -8.27
C SER A 13 -5.26 -3.74 -9.09
N CYS A 14 -6.08 -4.51 -9.82
CA CYS A 14 -5.56 -5.47 -10.78
C CYS A 14 -5.06 -4.78 -12.06
N LYS A 15 -4.26 -5.49 -12.86
CA LYS A 15 -3.68 -4.96 -14.11
C LYS A 15 -4.76 -4.44 -15.08
N HIS A 16 -5.86 -5.15 -15.23
CA HIS A 16 -6.96 -4.74 -16.11
C HIS A 16 -7.61 -3.42 -15.67
N CYS A 17 -7.99 -3.32 -14.39
CA CYS A 17 -8.61 -2.10 -13.85
C CYS A 17 -7.64 -0.92 -13.86
N ASN A 18 -6.36 -1.15 -13.52
CA ASN A 18 -5.34 -0.10 -13.56
C ASN A 18 -5.12 0.40 -14.99
N GLY A 19 -5.12 -0.51 -15.97
CA GLY A 19 -5.04 -0.16 -17.40
C GLY A 19 -6.25 0.65 -17.87
N LYS A 20 -7.47 0.24 -17.50
CA LYS A 20 -8.70 0.98 -17.83
C LYS A 20 -8.72 2.37 -17.20
N LYS A 21 -8.27 2.52 -15.95
CA LYS A 21 -8.10 3.83 -15.30
C LYS A 21 -7.08 4.67 -16.07
N GLY A 22 -5.88 4.12 -16.31
CA GLY A 22 -4.79 4.85 -16.95
C GLY A 22 -4.55 6.23 -16.31
N ASN A 23 -4.50 7.25 -17.15
CA ASN A 23 -4.35 8.66 -16.75
C ASN A 23 -5.69 9.40 -16.51
N HIS A 24 -6.81 8.67 -16.49
CA HIS A 24 -8.13 9.22 -16.28
C HIS A 24 -8.51 9.31 -14.80
N LEU A 25 -9.41 10.23 -14.49
CA LEU A 25 -10.13 10.27 -13.22
C LEU A 25 -11.17 9.16 -13.19
N LEU A 26 -11.50 8.65 -11.99
CA LEU A 26 -12.49 7.57 -11.85
C LEU A 26 -13.84 7.90 -12.51
N LYS A 27 -14.28 9.16 -12.42
CA LYS A 27 -15.50 9.66 -13.06
C LYS A 27 -15.46 9.63 -14.59
N GLU A 28 -14.28 9.78 -15.19
CA GLU A 28 -14.11 9.80 -16.65
C GLU A 28 -14.23 8.38 -17.25
N VAL A 29 -13.94 7.34 -16.46
CA VAL A 29 -14.01 5.92 -16.87
C VAL A 29 -15.17 5.16 -16.20
N ASN A 30 -16.11 5.89 -15.61
CA ASN A 30 -17.28 5.37 -14.90
C ASN A 30 -16.93 4.31 -13.84
N MET A 31 -15.83 4.52 -13.13
CA MET A 31 -15.39 3.69 -12.01
C MET A 31 -15.71 4.38 -10.69
N ARG A 32 -15.92 3.58 -9.64
CA ARG A 32 -16.13 4.06 -8.27
C ARG A 32 -15.34 3.18 -7.31
N LEU A 33 -14.83 3.78 -6.24
CA LEU A 33 -14.15 3.03 -5.19
C LEU A 33 -15.20 2.35 -4.31
N LEU A 34 -14.97 1.09 -3.96
CA LEU A 34 -15.81 0.35 -3.01
C LEU A 34 -15.67 0.90 -1.59
N ARG A 35 -14.49 1.44 -1.26
CA ARG A 35 -14.15 2.04 0.02
C ARG A 35 -13.24 3.22 -0.22
N GLN A 36 -13.44 4.29 0.54
CA GLN A 36 -12.53 5.43 0.49
C GLN A 36 -11.16 5.06 1.08
N PRO A 37 -10.05 5.33 0.36
CA PRO A 37 -8.72 5.07 0.83
C PRO A 37 -8.40 6.06 1.96
N ARG A 38 -7.81 5.55 3.03
CA ARG A 38 -7.46 6.30 4.23
C ARG A 38 -6.32 5.59 4.95
N PRO A 39 -5.54 6.29 5.79
CA PRO A 39 -4.50 5.66 6.61
C PRO A 39 -5.10 4.57 7.50
N LEU A 40 -4.28 3.57 7.87
CA LEU A 40 -4.65 2.68 8.96
C LEU A 40 -4.82 3.50 10.24
N SER A 41 -5.95 3.35 10.94
CA SER A 41 -6.06 3.91 12.28
C SER A 41 -5.23 3.08 13.26
N GLN A 42 -4.76 3.75 14.32
CA GLN A 42 -3.93 3.18 15.38
C GLN A 42 -4.53 1.87 15.95
N GLU A 43 -5.86 1.80 16.07
CA GLU A 43 -6.57 0.61 16.57
C GLU A 43 -6.37 -0.63 15.69
N TYR A 44 -6.24 -0.49 14.36
CA TYR A 44 -6.02 -1.63 13.46
C TYR A 44 -4.54 -2.02 13.38
N ALA A 45 -3.62 -1.07 13.62
CA ALA A 45 -2.19 -1.36 13.60
C ALA A 45 -1.83 -2.43 14.65
N GLY A 46 -2.39 -2.32 15.87
CA GLY A 46 -2.20 -3.33 16.92
C GLY A 46 -2.71 -4.73 16.51
N PHE A 47 -3.87 -4.81 15.87
CA PHE A 47 -4.40 -6.08 15.36
C PHE A 47 -3.53 -6.66 14.24
N PHE A 48 -3.07 -5.85 13.29
CA PHE A 48 -2.24 -6.31 12.18
C PHE A 48 -0.87 -6.80 12.65
N LEU A 49 -0.23 -6.07 13.58
CA LEU A 49 1.13 -6.37 14.05
C LEU A 49 1.16 -7.53 15.06
N LEU A 50 0.21 -7.59 16.01
CA LEU A 50 0.22 -8.60 17.08
C LEU A 50 -0.46 -9.92 16.68
N ARG A 51 -1.47 -9.87 15.80
CA ARG A 51 -2.21 -11.09 15.43
C ARG A 51 -1.56 -11.90 14.31
N TYR A 52 -0.68 -11.30 13.52
CA TYR A 52 -0.05 -11.93 12.36
C TYR A 52 1.46 -11.71 12.34
N PRO A 53 2.24 -12.45 13.16
CA PRO A 53 3.68 -12.24 13.27
C PRO A 53 4.43 -12.38 11.94
N LYS A 54 4.01 -13.33 11.09
CA LYS A 54 4.60 -13.50 9.73
C LYS A 54 4.40 -12.28 8.83
N LEU A 55 3.30 -11.54 9.03
CA LEU A 55 3.03 -10.33 8.26
C LEU A 55 3.92 -9.18 8.73
N HIS A 56 4.19 -9.10 10.04
CA HIS A 56 5.15 -8.15 10.58
C HIS A 56 6.56 -8.37 10.01
N GLU A 57 7.04 -9.63 9.98
CA GLU A 57 8.33 -9.98 9.37
C GLU A 57 8.43 -9.57 7.91
N ALA A 58 7.42 -9.95 7.09
CA ALA A 58 7.38 -9.57 5.67
C ALA A 58 7.32 -8.04 5.46
N TYR A 59 6.64 -7.32 6.35
CA TYR A 59 6.57 -5.87 6.29
C TYR A 59 7.91 -5.21 6.65
N GLN A 60 8.62 -5.74 7.66
CA GLN A 60 9.98 -5.29 7.99
C GLN A 60 10.95 -5.54 6.83
N GLU A 61 10.94 -6.73 6.23
CA GLU A 61 11.73 -7.04 5.04
C GLU A 61 11.44 -6.06 3.90
N PHE A 62 10.15 -5.80 3.63
CA PHE A 62 9.74 -4.85 2.61
C PHE A 62 10.29 -3.44 2.86
N ILE A 63 10.14 -2.90 4.08
CA ILE A 63 10.66 -1.57 4.43
C ILE A 63 12.18 -1.52 4.27
N LEU A 64 12.90 -2.53 4.78
CA LEU A 64 14.36 -2.59 4.68
C LEU A 64 14.82 -2.62 3.21
N SER A 65 14.17 -3.43 2.38
CA SER A 65 14.46 -3.51 0.94
C SER A 65 14.12 -2.22 0.19
N ALA A 66 13.04 -1.53 0.56
CA ALA A 66 12.59 -0.29 -0.09
C ALA A 66 13.49 0.92 0.22
N HIS A 67 14.18 0.91 1.36
CA HIS A 67 15.16 1.93 1.75
C HIS A 67 16.60 1.60 1.33
N GLY A 68 16.83 0.52 0.56
CA GLY A 68 18.16 0.10 0.12
C GLY A 68 19.02 -0.56 1.20
N GLY A 69 18.43 -0.91 2.34
CA GLY A 69 19.10 -1.65 3.41
C GLY A 69 19.22 -3.13 3.06
N SER A 70 20.44 -3.59 2.84
CA SER A 70 20.74 -5.02 2.71
C SER A 70 20.54 -5.70 4.08
N LEU A 71 19.66 -6.70 4.15
CA LEU A 71 19.47 -7.56 5.34
C LEU A 71 20.75 -8.28 5.80
N ARG A 72 21.84 -8.21 5.04
CA ARG A 72 23.13 -8.83 5.38
C ARG A 72 23.93 -8.07 6.45
N GLU A 73 23.55 -6.85 6.81
CA GLU A 73 24.34 -6.01 7.74
C GLU A 73 23.87 -6.07 9.20
N MET A 74 22.77 -6.77 9.52
CA MET A 74 22.19 -6.81 10.87
C MET A 74 22.41 -8.15 11.60
N SER A 75 23.46 -8.90 11.25
CA SER A 75 23.84 -10.16 11.94
C SER A 75 25.28 -10.13 12.45
N ALA A 76 25.69 -9.01 13.05
CA ALA A 76 26.92 -8.90 13.84
C ALA A 76 26.59 -8.86 15.33
#